data_AF-R8BG17-F1
#
_entry.id   AF-R8BG17-F1
#
_cell.length_a   1.000
_cell.length_b   1.000
_cell.length_c   1.000
_cell.angle_alpha   90.00
_cell.angle_beta   90.00
_cell.angle_gamma   90.00
#
_symmetry.space_group_name_H-M   'P 1'
#
loop_
_entity.id
_entity.type
_entity.pdbx_description
1 polymer ?
#
loop_
_entity_poly.entity_id
_entity_poly.type
_entity_poly.pdbx_seq_one_letter_code
_entity_poly.pdbx_strand_id
1 'polypeptide(L)'
;MAAPQITQLTLTPVKKRRTRPSFSPVKNPKVIAPSKRRHSTDAGEITTLPSDPDIPTAALDFEEFSFIGADGDMRWKNVGDYKKIFLEYLAENFGCSAVDYSMPFIVLEFHGDPPPEDQRPFTIAGAIAVWRSINDPPFIPFLGEHGQAEEITLDDSICDMMQTRKMPPDEVILYLANHIFTDCEAISLLWNTLVIELPEMETKDYLARLETLPMDLIGSPHSLEYHNGPLPNTPRRSRAIKPKPAKLEGMVADETDYVHMDGKFYPGSMISSIDKNGHIHSSVSAGILIERNGERRLTCSWHNWEGLVDSEQVGQTDAKTKEILQVRQGVLNGLPGTKVGFVRERIKNTDIALAQLDDGIKFENSFLDMKSNVSPKVFVSSEDQENGDRYLAESFVTGQQILYGYGGRCELTKIRRKVAHPELAGHKGLPHDDVAYVKCRQGAFATDVPIMDRKPFIRDSICGSVLLRYRDSMKNSKNSKSSKKDTPAEVLKRGEACGMMHFADLYHKYHDKTTADYLIFADAFDPLIKEGWTIVQLEEAEVVMPEVPKEQGLEVGVGVEESPSKKTANFIDRIAQQFYA
;
A
#
# COMPACT_ATOMS: atom_id res chain seq x y z
N MET A 1 -24.65 -32.17 -42.65
CA MET A 1 -23.93 -31.01 -42.13
C MET A 1 -24.49 -30.72 -40.75
N ALA A 2 -23.72 -31.00 -39.69
CA ALA A 2 -24.14 -30.66 -38.33
C ALA A 2 -24.02 -29.14 -38.16
N ALA A 3 -25.08 -28.50 -37.67
CA ALA A 3 -25.01 -27.10 -37.26
C ALA A 3 -23.96 -26.97 -36.15
N PRO A 4 -23.08 -25.95 -36.17
CA PRO A 4 -22.13 -25.73 -35.09
C PRO A 4 -22.93 -25.51 -33.80
N GLN A 5 -22.61 -26.30 -32.77
CA GLN A 5 -23.08 -26.03 -31.42
C GLN A 5 -22.58 -24.64 -31.05
N ILE A 6 -23.49 -23.67 -30.93
CA ILE A 6 -23.18 -22.39 -30.31
C ILE A 6 -22.93 -22.70 -28.85
N THR A 7 -21.67 -22.76 -28.46
CA THR A 7 -21.27 -22.86 -27.06
C THR A 7 -21.80 -21.61 -26.37
N GLN A 8 -22.81 -21.78 -25.52
CA GLN A 8 -23.36 -20.67 -24.75
C GLN A 8 -22.30 -20.24 -23.75
N LEU A 9 -21.74 -19.04 -23.94
CA LEU A 9 -20.77 -18.48 -23.01
C LEU A 9 -21.44 -18.26 -21.65
N THR A 10 -20.75 -18.59 -20.57
CA THR A 10 -21.21 -18.40 -19.18
C THR A 10 -20.08 -17.79 -18.38
N LEU A 11 -20.41 -16.96 -17.38
CA LEU A 11 -19.44 -16.42 -16.44
C LEU A 11 -19.43 -17.20 -15.15
N THR A 12 -18.23 -17.50 -14.67
CA THR A 12 -17.99 -18.19 -13.41
C THR A 12 -17.38 -17.19 -12.43
N PRO A 13 -18.22 -16.47 -11.65
CA PRO A 13 -17.70 -15.57 -10.65
C PRO A 13 -16.95 -16.38 -9.59
N VAL A 14 -15.71 -15.99 -9.29
CA VAL A 14 -14.86 -16.61 -8.28
C VAL A 14 -15.32 -16.10 -6.91
N LYS A 15 -16.43 -16.65 -6.40
CA LYS A 15 -16.85 -16.41 -5.01
C LYS A 15 -16.19 -17.45 -4.12
N LYS A 16 -15.16 -17.06 -3.36
CA LYS A 16 -14.66 -17.88 -2.25
C LYS A 16 -15.74 -17.90 -1.16
N ARG A 17 -16.60 -18.92 -1.22
CA ARG A 17 -17.77 -19.05 -0.34
C ARG A 17 -17.34 -19.60 1.02
N ARG A 18 -17.78 -18.97 2.12
CA ARG A 18 -17.87 -19.65 3.40
C ARG A 18 -19.27 -19.62 4.00
N THR A 19 -19.65 -20.78 4.52
CA THR A 19 -20.82 -21.08 5.33
C THR A 19 -20.78 -20.32 6.65
N ARG A 20 -21.91 -19.69 7.01
CA ARG A 20 -22.08 -18.89 8.22
C ARG A 20 -22.49 -19.79 9.39
N PRO A 21 -21.80 -19.80 10.55
CA PRO A 21 -22.41 -20.26 11.79
C PRO A 21 -23.30 -19.13 12.34
N SER A 22 -24.55 -19.45 12.66
CA SER A 22 -25.48 -18.52 13.30
C SER A 22 -25.11 -18.32 14.76
N PHE A 23 -25.17 -17.07 15.25
CA PHE A 23 -25.35 -16.83 16.69
C PHE A 23 -26.34 -15.70 16.91
N SER A 24 -27.44 -16.04 17.56
CA SER A 24 -28.42 -15.13 18.17
C SER A 24 -27.80 -14.38 19.36
N PRO A 25 -28.32 -13.20 19.74
CA PRO A 25 -27.70 -12.32 20.72
C PRO A 25 -27.87 -12.86 22.14
N VAL A 26 -26.77 -12.99 22.89
CA VAL A 26 -26.81 -13.21 24.34
C VAL A 26 -26.45 -11.91 25.07
N LYS A 27 -27.31 -11.61 26.04
CA LYS A 27 -27.37 -10.43 26.90
C LYS A 27 -26.11 -10.25 27.76
N ASN A 28 -25.79 -8.98 28.07
CA ASN A 28 -24.83 -8.56 29.12
C ASN A 28 -24.96 -9.38 30.41
N PRO A 29 -23.84 -9.66 31.10
CA PRO A 29 -23.74 -9.12 32.46
C PRO A 29 -22.31 -8.71 32.94
N LYS A 30 -22.30 -7.61 33.69
CA LYS A 30 -21.47 -7.17 34.83
C LYS A 30 -20.12 -7.85 35.17
N VAL A 31 -19.11 -6.98 35.31
CA VAL A 31 -17.99 -6.95 36.29
C VAL A 31 -17.50 -8.28 36.85
N ILE A 32 -16.32 -8.75 36.41
CA ILE A 32 -15.48 -9.73 37.13
C ILE A 32 -14.00 -9.34 36.99
N ALA A 33 -13.28 -9.48 38.11
CA ALA A 33 -11.86 -9.19 38.37
C ALA A 33 -10.87 -10.04 37.52
N PRO A 34 -9.55 -9.74 37.53
CA PRO A 34 -8.61 -10.26 36.53
C PRO A 34 -8.36 -11.77 36.70
N SER A 35 -8.50 -12.50 35.60
CA SER A 35 -8.22 -13.93 35.52
C SER A 35 -6.72 -14.19 35.48
N LYS A 36 -6.22 -14.91 36.49
CA LYS A 36 -4.89 -15.53 36.51
C LYS A 36 -4.77 -16.54 35.36
N ARG A 37 -3.72 -16.41 34.53
CA ARG A 37 -3.33 -17.42 33.53
C ARG A 37 -3.12 -18.77 34.21
N ARG A 38 -3.86 -19.80 33.77
CA ARG A 38 -3.50 -21.21 33.99
C ARG A 38 -2.49 -21.61 32.92
N HIS A 39 -1.34 -22.11 33.37
CA HIS A 39 -0.49 -22.98 32.59
C HIS A 39 -1.27 -24.26 32.23
N SER A 40 -1.24 -24.68 30.97
CA SER A 40 -1.45 -26.08 30.61
C SER A 40 -0.43 -26.50 29.55
N THR A 41 0.50 -27.31 30.02
CA THR A 41 1.18 -28.36 29.27
C THR A 41 0.14 -29.36 28.75
N ASP A 42 0.09 -29.59 27.44
CA ASP A 42 0.06 -30.92 26.82
C ASP A 42 -0.03 -30.81 25.31
N ALA A 43 0.78 -31.64 24.65
CA ALA A 43 1.00 -31.67 23.22
C ALA A 43 0.01 -32.62 22.51
N GLY A 44 -0.25 -32.33 21.23
CA GLY A 44 -0.59 -33.35 20.25
C GLY A 44 -2.05 -33.39 19.81
N GLU A 45 -2.44 -32.47 18.93
CA GLU A 45 -3.30 -32.84 17.80
C GLU A 45 -3.02 -31.89 16.63
N ILE A 46 -2.59 -32.46 15.50
CA ILE A 46 -2.43 -31.76 14.23
C ILE A 46 -3.85 -31.44 13.74
N THR A 47 -4.39 -30.30 14.17
CA THR A 47 -5.55 -29.71 13.52
C THR A 47 -5.08 -28.97 12.27
N THR A 48 -5.40 -29.58 11.14
CA THR A 48 -5.44 -28.97 9.82
C THR A 48 -5.95 -27.53 9.90
N LEU A 49 -5.17 -26.63 9.30
CA LEU A 49 -5.45 -25.20 9.18
C LEU A 49 -6.91 -25.00 8.71
N PRO A 50 -7.72 -24.20 9.42
CA PRO A 50 -9.03 -23.83 8.90
C PRO A 50 -8.84 -23.05 7.61
N SER A 51 -9.69 -23.32 6.62
CA SER A 51 -9.77 -22.53 5.39
C SER A 51 -9.90 -21.03 5.68
N ASP A 52 -9.31 -20.27 4.78
CA ASP A 52 -9.28 -18.82 4.64
C ASP A 52 -10.63 -18.14 5.01
N PRO A 53 -10.67 -17.18 5.94
CA PRO A 53 -11.72 -16.17 5.97
C PRO A 53 -11.34 -15.05 5.00
N ASP A 54 -11.56 -15.27 3.70
CA ASP A 54 -11.54 -14.17 2.75
C ASP A 54 -12.56 -13.11 3.15
N ILE A 55 -12.11 -11.86 3.09
CA ILE A 55 -12.94 -10.68 3.20
C ILE A 55 -14.11 -10.80 2.19
N PRO A 56 -15.38 -10.73 2.63
CA PRO A 56 -16.54 -11.00 1.77
C PRO A 56 -16.71 -10.09 0.54
N THR A 57 -15.97 -8.98 0.44
CA THR A 57 -16.15 -7.91 -0.57
C THR A 57 -14.85 -7.39 -1.22
N ALA A 58 -13.71 -8.07 -1.05
CA ALA A 58 -12.43 -7.52 -1.54
C ALA A 58 -12.30 -7.48 -3.07
N ALA A 59 -12.87 -8.46 -3.76
CA ALA A 59 -12.75 -8.58 -5.21
C ALA A 59 -13.88 -9.45 -5.77
N LEU A 60 -14.39 -9.07 -6.93
CA LEU A 60 -15.20 -9.89 -7.82
C LEU A 60 -14.35 -10.25 -9.03
N ASP A 61 -13.75 -11.44 -8.99
CA ASP A 61 -12.94 -11.97 -10.10
C ASP A 61 -13.75 -13.01 -10.90
N PHE A 62 -13.31 -13.28 -12.14
CA PHE A 62 -13.91 -14.25 -13.05
C PHE A 62 -12.85 -15.25 -13.52
N GLU A 63 -13.21 -16.52 -13.69
CA GLU A 63 -12.28 -17.53 -14.19
C GLU A 63 -11.91 -17.28 -15.66
N GLU A 64 -12.83 -16.68 -16.41
CA GLU A 64 -12.76 -16.55 -17.86
C GLU A 64 -11.86 -15.40 -18.32
N PHE A 65 -11.81 -14.29 -17.58
CA PHE A 65 -11.09 -13.10 -18.00
C PHE A 65 -10.65 -12.21 -16.82
N SER A 66 -9.77 -11.27 -17.15
CA SER A 66 -9.35 -10.15 -16.31
C SER A 66 -9.19 -8.93 -17.21
N PHE A 67 -9.41 -7.73 -16.68
CA PHE A 67 -9.02 -6.52 -17.40
C PHE A 67 -7.51 -6.45 -17.59
N ILE A 68 -6.73 -7.01 -16.67
CA ILE A 68 -5.28 -7.09 -16.72
C ILE A 68 -4.87 -8.22 -17.66
N GLY A 69 -4.23 -7.87 -18.76
CA GLY A 69 -3.75 -8.80 -19.79
C GLY A 69 -2.51 -9.58 -19.37
N ALA A 70 -2.05 -10.49 -20.24
CA ALA A 70 -0.82 -11.27 -20.00
C ALA A 70 0.45 -10.41 -20.05
N ASP A 71 0.39 -9.27 -20.75
CA ASP A 71 1.39 -8.20 -20.77
C ASP A 71 1.30 -7.30 -19.52
N GLY A 72 0.32 -7.52 -18.65
CA GLY A 72 0.06 -6.69 -17.48
C GLY A 72 -0.75 -5.44 -17.78
N ASP A 73 -1.02 -5.13 -19.05
CA ASP A 73 -1.79 -3.95 -19.42
C ASP A 73 -3.27 -4.15 -19.16
N MET A 74 -3.91 -3.14 -18.55
CA MET A 74 -5.34 -3.17 -18.28
C MET A 74 -6.11 -2.60 -19.48
N ARG A 75 -6.93 -3.43 -20.13
CA ARG A 75 -7.65 -3.03 -21.34
C ARG A 75 -9.04 -3.67 -21.39
N TRP A 76 -10.04 -2.89 -21.78
CA TRP A 76 -11.39 -3.40 -22.05
C TRP A 76 -11.41 -4.56 -23.07
N LYS A 77 -10.48 -4.54 -24.03
CA LYS A 77 -10.35 -5.62 -25.03
C LYS A 77 -10.01 -6.98 -24.42
N ASN A 78 -9.42 -7.03 -23.23
CA ASN A 78 -9.01 -8.27 -22.56
C ASN A 78 -10.19 -9.09 -22.04
N VAL A 79 -11.38 -8.48 -21.91
CA VAL A 79 -12.64 -9.20 -21.62
C VAL A 79 -13.06 -10.10 -22.81
N GLY A 80 -12.63 -9.78 -24.03
CA GLY A 80 -12.90 -10.59 -25.23
C GLY A 80 -14.40 -10.74 -25.51
N ASP A 81 -14.82 -11.97 -25.81
CA ASP A 81 -16.20 -12.30 -26.18
C ASP A 81 -17.18 -12.25 -24.98
N TYR A 82 -16.66 -12.16 -23.76
CA TYR A 82 -17.47 -12.14 -22.53
C TYR A 82 -18.08 -10.78 -22.21
N LYS A 83 -17.76 -9.72 -22.97
CA LYS A 83 -18.18 -8.33 -22.66
C LYS A 83 -19.68 -8.19 -22.43
N LYS A 84 -20.50 -8.75 -23.32
CA LYS A 84 -21.96 -8.63 -23.23
C LYS A 84 -22.49 -9.29 -21.96
N ILE A 85 -22.08 -10.54 -21.72
CA ILE A 85 -22.53 -11.31 -20.55
C ILE A 85 -21.98 -10.72 -19.25
N PHE A 86 -20.81 -10.10 -19.27
CA PHE A 86 -20.26 -9.38 -18.13
C PHE A 86 -21.10 -8.17 -17.76
N LEU A 87 -21.48 -7.35 -18.74
CA LEU A 87 -22.36 -6.20 -18.51
C LEU A 87 -23.75 -6.65 -18.02
N GLU A 88 -24.31 -7.70 -18.61
CA GLU A 88 -25.57 -8.31 -18.16
C GLU A 88 -25.44 -8.83 -16.72
N TYR A 89 -24.35 -9.51 -16.37
CA TYR A 89 -24.09 -9.99 -15.02
C TYR A 89 -24.06 -8.84 -14.01
N LEU A 90 -23.36 -7.74 -14.30
CA LEU A 90 -23.29 -6.59 -13.40
C LEU A 90 -24.68 -5.95 -13.20
N ALA A 91 -25.42 -5.77 -14.29
CA ALA A 91 -26.78 -5.23 -14.24
C ALA A 91 -27.72 -6.12 -13.42
N GLU A 92 -27.69 -7.45 -13.65
CA GLU A 92 -28.57 -8.40 -12.96
C GLU A 92 -28.23 -8.60 -11.48
N ASN A 93 -26.94 -8.59 -11.12
CA ASN A 93 -26.50 -8.91 -9.76
C ASN A 93 -26.40 -7.68 -8.85
N PHE A 94 -26.17 -6.49 -9.40
CA PHE A 94 -26.03 -5.26 -8.62
C PHE A 94 -27.09 -4.21 -8.93
N GLY A 95 -27.80 -4.33 -10.06
CA GLY A 95 -28.81 -3.36 -10.46
C GLY A 95 -28.24 -2.07 -11.08
N CYS A 96 -27.01 -2.11 -11.62
CA CYS A 96 -26.43 -0.94 -12.28
C CYS A 96 -27.13 -0.66 -13.61
N SER A 97 -27.35 0.63 -13.89
CA SER A 97 -27.98 1.13 -15.11
C SER A 97 -26.96 1.32 -16.24
N ALA A 98 -25.73 1.67 -15.89
CA ALA A 98 -24.64 1.85 -16.84
C ALA A 98 -23.32 1.38 -16.22
N VAL A 99 -22.39 0.99 -17.09
CA VAL A 99 -21.03 0.61 -16.73
C VAL A 99 -20.11 1.31 -17.70
N ASP A 100 -19.19 2.10 -17.17
CA ASP A 100 -18.12 2.73 -17.93
C ASP A 100 -16.76 2.16 -17.51
N TYR A 101 -15.82 2.14 -18.45
CA TYR A 101 -14.47 1.68 -18.20
C TYR A 101 -13.49 2.80 -18.50
N SER A 102 -12.82 3.28 -17.46
CA SER A 102 -11.71 4.22 -17.61
C SER A 102 -10.57 3.78 -16.74
N MET A 103 -9.55 3.22 -17.38
CA MET A 103 -8.42 2.58 -16.74
C MET A 103 -7.79 3.44 -15.62
N PRO A 104 -7.51 2.87 -14.42
CA PRO A 104 -7.75 1.50 -13.97
C PRO A 104 -9.11 1.27 -13.28
N PHE A 105 -10.08 2.16 -13.53
CA PHE A 105 -11.41 2.15 -12.93
C PHE A 105 -12.46 1.47 -13.82
N ILE A 106 -13.42 0.84 -13.14
CA ILE A 106 -14.72 0.47 -13.69
C ILE A 106 -15.78 1.23 -12.90
N VAL A 107 -16.60 2.00 -13.59
CA VAL A 107 -17.56 2.92 -13.00
C VAL A 107 -18.96 2.33 -13.18
N LEU A 108 -19.65 2.02 -12.09
CA LEU A 108 -21.00 1.49 -12.07
C LEU A 108 -21.97 2.60 -11.66
N GLU A 109 -22.90 2.93 -12.54
CA GLU A 109 -23.88 3.99 -12.32
C GLU A 109 -25.27 3.42 -12.03
N PHE A 110 -25.99 4.05 -11.10
CA PHE A 110 -27.30 3.61 -10.63
C PHE A 110 -28.35 4.73 -10.77
N HIS A 111 -29.57 4.41 -11.21
CA HIS A 111 -30.67 5.41 -11.26
C HIS A 111 -31.11 5.91 -9.86
N GLY A 112 -30.71 5.21 -8.80
CA GLY A 112 -30.91 5.61 -7.40
C GLY A 112 -29.59 5.56 -6.62
N ASP A 113 -29.67 5.18 -5.35
CA ASP A 113 -28.48 4.98 -4.51
C ASP A 113 -27.77 3.66 -4.91
N PRO A 114 -26.43 3.62 -4.91
CA PRO A 114 -25.69 2.37 -5.08
C PRO A 114 -26.02 1.36 -3.95
N PRO A 115 -25.77 0.05 -4.15
CA PRO A 115 -25.98 -0.98 -3.12
C PRO A 115 -25.28 -0.64 -1.79
N PRO A 116 -25.66 -1.18 -0.63
CA PRO A 116 -24.93 -0.94 0.63
C PRO A 116 -23.41 -1.20 0.53
N GLU A 117 -22.59 -0.45 1.28
CA GLU A 117 -21.10 -0.54 1.21
C GLU A 117 -20.57 -1.97 1.44
N ASP A 118 -21.17 -2.73 2.33
CA ASP A 118 -20.82 -4.12 2.66
C ASP A 118 -21.20 -5.14 1.56
N GLN A 119 -21.74 -4.68 0.43
CA GLN A 119 -22.10 -5.49 -0.73
C GLN A 119 -21.32 -5.09 -1.99
N ARG A 120 -20.45 -4.08 -1.90
CA ARG A 120 -19.68 -3.53 -3.03
C ARG A 120 -18.31 -4.19 -3.11
N PRO A 121 -18.02 -5.00 -4.14
CA PRO A 121 -16.65 -5.38 -4.44
C PRO A 121 -15.76 -4.15 -4.63
N PHE A 122 -14.59 -4.15 -3.97
CA PHE A 122 -13.54 -3.12 -4.17
C PHE A 122 -12.87 -3.23 -5.55
N THR A 123 -12.66 -4.45 -6.04
CA THR A 123 -12.19 -4.64 -7.42
C THR A 123 -13.14 -5.53 -8.20
N ILE A 124 -13.32 -5.25 -9.48
CA ILE A 124 -14.07 -6.11 -10.40
C ILE A 124 -13.15 -6.45 -11.58
N ALA A 125 -12.88 -7.74 -11.76
CA ALA A 125 -11.97 -8.27 -12.78
C ALA A 125 -10.60 -7.55 -12.83
N GLY A 126 -10.10 -7.14 -11.66
CA GLY A 126 -8.82 -6.45 -11.51
C GLY A 126 -8.86 -4.91 -11.61
N ALA A 127 -9.97 -4.29 -12.04
CA ALA A 127 -10.17 -2.84 -12.04
C ALA A 127 -10.75 -2.36 -10.71
N ILE A 128 -10.45 -1.11 -10.31
CA ILE A 128 -10.99 -0.44 -9.12
C ILE A 128 -12.45 -0.07 -9.38
N ALA A 129 -13.37 -0.41 -8.48
CA ALA A 129 -14.80 -0.29 -8.72
C ALA A 129 -15.38 0.99 -8.10
N VAL A 130 -15.81 1.93 -8.94
CA VAL A 130 -16.46 3.17 -8.52
C VAL A 130 -17.98 2.98 -8.56
N TRP A 131 -18.64 3.12 -7.41
CA TRP A 131 -20.08 2.91 -7.25
C TRP A 131 -20.80 4.26 -7.03
N ARG A 132 -21.63 4.69 -7.98
CA ARG A 132 -22.17 6.07 -7.99
C ARG A 132 -23.59 6.20 -8.51
N SER A 133 -24.32 7.22 -8.06
CA SER A 133 -25.61 7.56 -8.64
C SER A 133 -25.43 8.25 -10.00
N ILE A 134 -26.37 8.04 -10.92
CA ILE A 134 -26.44 8.80 -12.18
C ILE A 134 -26.73 10.28 -11.93
N ASN A 135 -27.28 10.61 -10.75
CA ASN A 135 -27.53 11.98 -10.35
C ASN A 135 -26.25 12.68 -9.84
N ASP A 136 -25.17 11.92 -9.60
CA ASP A 136 -23.88 12.48 -9.23
C ASP A 136 -23.21 13.11 -10.47
N PRO A 137 -22.35 14.13 -10.31
CA PRO A 137 -21.57 14.70 -11.43
C PRO A 137 -20.62 13.67 -12.07
N PRO A 138 -20.44 13.63 -13.40
CA PRO A 138 -19.66 12.59 -14.10
C PRO A 138 -18.29 12.33 -13.48
N PHE A 139 -17.86 11.06 -13.48
CA PHE A 139 -16.53 10.69 -12.99
C PHE A 139 -15.48 11.16 -14.01
N ILE A 140 -14.54 11.97 -13.54
CA ILE A 140 -13.45 12.47 -14.39
C ILE A 140 -12.20 11.62 -14.08
N PRO A 141 -11.80 10.72 -14.99
CA PRO A 141 -10.68 9.82 -14.76
C PRO A 141 -9.31 10.50 -14.92
N PHE A 142 -9.30 11.73 -15.43
CA PHE A 142 -8.10 12.52 -15.69
C PHE A 142 -7.64 13.27 -14.45
N LEU A 143 -6.34 13.46 -14.34
CA LEU A 143 -5.72 14.21 -13.24
C LEU A 143 -5.20 15.56 -13.68
N GLY A 144 -5.07 15.78 -14.98
CA GLY A 144 -4.68 17.06 -15.55
C GLY A 144 -5.38 17.37 -16.87
N GLU A 145 -4.90 18.42 -17.51
CA GLU A 145 -5.33 18.90 -18.82
C GLU A 145 -4.25 18.61 -19.87
N HIS A 146 -4.63 18.55 -21.15
CA HIS A 146 -3.69 18.34 -22.25
C HIS A 146 -3.05 19.65 -22.73
N GLY A 147 -1.77 19.57 -23.11
CA GLY A 147 -1.10 20.64 -23.85
C GLY A 147 -1.62 20.76 -25.29
N GLN A 148 -1.36 21.90 -25.93
CA GLN A 148 -1.84 22.17 -27.30
C GLN A 148 -0.72 22.51 -28.29
N ALA A 149 0.53 22.60 -27.83
CA ALA A 149 1.66 22.80 -28.71
C ALA A 149 2.05 21.49 -29.44
N GLU A 150 2.96 21.61 -30.40
CA GLU A 150 3.49 20.46 -31.15
C GLU A 150 4.09 19.40 -30.21
N GLU A 151 3.95 18.14 -30.61
CA GLU A 151 4.52 17.00 -29.91
C GLU A 151 6.05 17.07 -29.92
N ILE A 152 6.69 16.62 -28.84
CA ILE A 152 8.15 16.59 -28.74
C ILE A 152 8.65 15.17 -28.95
N THR A 153 9.61 14.99 -29.86
CA THR A 153 10.34 13.72 -30.00
C THR A 153 11.40 13.60 -28.92
N LEU A 154 11.29 12.55 -28.12
CA LEU A 154 12.30 12.19 -27.14
C LEU A 154 13.45 11.45 -27.82
N ASP A 155 14.66 11.59 -27.26
CA ASP A 155 15.82 10.81 -27.71
C ASP A 155 15.56 9.31 -27.49
N ASP A 156 15.93 8.47 -28.46
CA ASP A 156 15.71 7.01 -28.40
C ASP A 156 16.28 6.40 -27.12
N SER A 157 17.43 6.88 -26.64
CA SER A 157 18.04 6.42 -25.39
C SER A 157 17.19 6.72 -24.15
N ILE A 158 16.43 7.81 -24.16
CA ILE A 158 15.49 8.15 -23.08
C ILE A 158 14.25 7.26 -23.20
N CYS A 159 13.71 7.10 -24.41
CA CYS A 159 12.56 6.23 -24.68
C CYS A 159 12.81 4.78 -24.26
N ASP A 160 13.98 4.24 -24.57
CA ASP A 160 14.38 2.86 -24.24
C ASP A 160 14.39 2.57 -22.73
N MET A 161 14.54 3.62 -21.90
CA MET A 161 14.49 3.50 -20.44
C MET A 161 13.07 3.57 -19.88
N MET A 162 12.08 3.96 -20.67
CA MET A 162 10.68 4.09 -20.24
C MET A 162 9.94 2.77 -20.46
N GLN A 163 9.23 2.31 -19.43
CA GLN A 163 8.47 1.07 -19.48
C GLN A 163 7.04 1.32 -19.00
N THR A 164 6.07 0.69 -19.66
CA THR A 164 4.67 0.70 -19.22
C THR A 164 4.56 0.20 -17.78
N ARG A 165 3.74 0.87 -16.96
CA ARG A 165 3.44 0.52 -15.55
C ARG A 165 4.62 0.59 -14.57
N LYS A 166 5.79 1.09 -14.99
CA LYS A 166 6.94 1.30 -14.12
C LYS A 166 7.31 2.77 -14.07
N MET A 167 7.56 3.27 -12.87
CA MET A 167 8.06 4.63 -12.71
C MET A 167 9.37 4.77 -13.49
N PRO A 168 9.54 5.81 -14.31
CA PRO A 168 10.80 6.03 -15.00
C PRO A 168 11.96 6.20 -14.00
N PRO A 169 13.17 5.75 -14.35
CA PRO A 169 14.34 5.93 -13.50
C PRO A 169 14.65 7.41 -13.32
N ASP A 170 15.40 7.75 -12.26
CA ASP A 170 15.80 9.14 -11.95
C ASP A 170 16.40 9.84 -13.19
N GLU A 171 17.17 9.14 -14.02
CA GLU A 171 17.76 9.68 -15.25
C GLU A 171 16.72 10.26 -16.22
N VAL A 172 15.65 9.52 -16.49
CA VAL A 172 14.55 9.97 -17.36
C VAL A 172 13.80 11.13 -16.71
N ILE A 173 13.46 11.01 -15.42
CA ILE A 173 12.74 12.07 -14.68
C ILE A 173 13.53 13.38 -14.70
N LEU A 174 14.84 13.31 -14.46
CA LEU A 174 15.72 14.47 -14.47
C LEU A 174 15.93 15.02 -15.87
N TYR A 175 15.97 14.19 -16.91
CA TYR A 175 16.01 14.66 -18.30
C TYR A 175 14.77 15.49 -18.61
N LEU A 176 13.58 14.96 -18.32
CA LEU A 176 12.31 15.66 -18.54
C LEU A 176 12.27 16.99 -17.76
N ALA A 177 12.66 16.98 -16.49
CA ALA A 177 12.64 18.17 -15.62
C ALA A 177 13.70 19.23 -15.99
N ASN A 178 14.82 18.84 -16.59
CA ASN A 178 15.90 19.77 -16.93
C ASN A 178 15.84 20.29 -18.37
N HIS A 179 15.25 19.53 -19.30
CA HIS A 179 15.30 19.85 -20.72
C HIS A 179 13.94 20.19 -21.32
N ILE A 180 12.85 19.65 -20.77
CA ILE A 180 11.52 19.79 -21.36
C ILE A 180 10.62 20.63 -20.45
N PHE A 181 10.37 20.16 -19.23
CA PHE A 181 9.46 20.76 -18.25
C PHE A 181 10.26 21.52 -17.18
N THR A 182 10.98 22.56 -17.60
CA THR A 182 12.00 23.21 -16.76
C THR A 182 11.47 23.92 -15.51
N ASP A 183 10.19 24.20 -15.44
CA ASP A 183 9.51 24.87 -14.32
C ASP A 183 8.64 23.94 -13.47
N CYS A 184 8.58 22.63 -13.77
CA CYS A 184 7.75 21.71 -13.01
C CYS A 184 8.21 21.53 -11.55
N GLU A 185 7.24 21.34 -10.66
CA GLU A 185 7.45 21.09 -9.23
C GLU A 185 7.52 19.59 -8.92
N ALA A 186 6.88 18.76 -9.75
CA ALA A 186 6.94 17.31 -9.67
C ALA A 186 6.58 16.65 -11.00
N ILE A 187 7.02 15.41 -11.15
CA ILE A 187 6.62 14.52 -12.25
C ILE A 187 6.07 13.24 -11.62
N SER A 188 4.84 12.89 -12.01
CA SER A 188 4.17 11.68 -11.54
C SER A 188 3.90 10.75 -12.71
N LEU A 189 4.17 9.45 -12.55
CA LEU A 189 3.61 8.44 -13.45
C LEU A 189 2.45 7.79 -12.71
N LEU A 190 1.24 8.03 -13.20
CA LEU A 190 0.01 7.55 -12.61
C LEU A 190 -0.70 6.65 -13.62
N TRP A 191 -0.64 5.36 -13.32
CA TRP A 191 -1.03 4.23 -14.15
C TRP A 191 -0.30 4.15 -15.51
N ASN A 192 -0.71 4.94 -16.50
CA ASN A 192 -0.01 5.09 -17.78
C ASN A 192 0.09 6.54 -18.26
N THR A 193 -0.20 7.50 -17.39
CA THR A 193 -0.13 8.93 -17.68
C THR A 193 1.02 9.55 -16.92
N LEU A 194 1.91 10.25 -17.63
CA LEU A 194 2.83 11.22 -17.05
C LEU A 194 2.08 12.51 -16.75
N VAL A 195 1.96 12.83 -15.47
CA VAL A 195 1.37 14.08 -14.99
C VAL A 195 2.50 15.02 -14.57
N ILE A 196 2.59 16.15 -15.27
CA ILE A 196 3.55 17.21 -14.97
C ILE A 196 2.87 18.24 -14.05
N GLU A 197 3.32 18.30 -12.80
CA GLU A 197 2.81 19.28 -11.83
C GLU A 197 3.53 20.61 -12.03
N LEU A 198 2.80 21.60 -12.55
CA LEU A 198 3.30 22.96 -12.77
C LEU A 198 3.14 23.80 -11.49
N PRO A 199 3.85 24.95 -11.36
CA PRO A 199 3.58 25.89 -10.29
C PRO A 199 2.13 26.35 -10.30
N GLU A 200 1.50 26.45 -9.13
CA GLU A 200 0.12 26.90 -9.02
C GLU A 200 0.00 28.35 -9.54
N MET A 201 -0.90 28.55 -10.49
CA MET A 201 -1.17 29.84 -11.12
C MET A 201 -2.68 30.08 -11.28
N GLU A 202 -3.06 31.33 -11.55
CA GLU A 202 -4.46 31.68 -11.82
C GLU A 202 -4.97 30.89 -13.04
N THR A 203 -6.23 30.46 -13.01
CA THR A 203 -6.81 29.56 -14.03
C THR A 203 -6.61 30.09 -15.46
N LYS A 204 -6.74 31.41 -15.67
CA LYS A 204 -6.54 32.01 -16.99
C LYS A 204 -5.10 31.86 -17.48
N ASP A 205 -4.13 32.04 -16.59
CA ASP A 205 -2.71 31.93 -16.93
C ASP A 205 -2.34 30.46 -17.17
N TYR A 206 -2.94 29.54 -16.40
CA TYR A 206 -2.78 28.10 -16.62
C TYR A 206 -3.31 27.66 -18.00
N LEU A 207 -4.51 28.09 -18.38
CA LEU A 207 -5.06 27.78 -19.71
C LEU A 207 -4.19 28.35 -20.83
N ALA A 208 -3.70 29.59 -20.70
CA ALA A 208 -2.76 30.17 -21.66
C ALA A 208 -1.41 29.41 -21.68
N ARG A 209 -0.97 28.88 -20.53
CA ARG A 209 0.25 28.07 -20.43
C ARG A 209 0.11 26.76 -21.19
N LEU A 210 -1.04 26.09 -21.13
CA LEU A 210 -1.32 24.85 -21.88
C LEU A 210 -1.15 25.01 -23.40
N GLU A 211 -1.44 26.20 -23.95
CA GLU A 211 -1.23 26.51 -25.37
C GLU A 211 0.25 26.41 -25.80
N THR A 212 1.17 26.55 -24.84
CA THR A 212 2.62 26.52 -25.07
C THR A 212 3.26 25.18 -24.72
N LEU A 213 2.51 24.28 -24.10
CA LEU A 213 3.01 22.99 -23.63
C LEU A 213 2.74 21.89 -24.66
N PRO A 214 3.69 20.95 -24.86
CA PRO A 214 3.54 19.93 -25.88
C PRO A 214 2.32 19.07 -25.60
N MET A 215 1.63 18.68 -26.68
CA MET A 215 0.47 17.79 -26.59
C MET A 215 0.86 16.38 -26.13
N ASP A 216 1.99 15.88 -26.64
CA ASP A 216 2.47 14.53 -26.34
C ASP A 216 4.00 14.40 -26.46
N LEU A 217 4.54 13.27 -26.00
CA LEU A 217 5.96 12.88 -26.11
C LEU A 217 6.11 11.71 -27.09
N ILE A 218 6.51 12.00 -28.33
CA ILE A 218 6.75 10.96 -29.35
C ILE A 218 7.85 10.02 -28.87
N GLY A 219 7.55 8.72 -28.92
CA GLY A 219 8.42 7.64 -28.46
C GLY A 219 8.17 7.20 -27.01
N SER A 220 7.47 8.01 -26.22
CA SER A 220 7.05 7.61 -24.88
C SER A 220 5.88 6.60 -24.93
N PRO A 221 5.86 5.59 -24.05
CA PRO A 221 4.69 4.70 -23.92
C PRO A 221 3.55 5.29 -23.08
N HIS A 222 3.71 6.52 -22.57
CA HIS A 222 2.79 7.15 -21.62
C HIS A 222 2.09 8.34 -22.25
N SER A 223 0.83 8.54 -21.89
CA SER A 223 0.11 9.78 -22.18
C SER A 223 0.65 10.94 -21.34
N LEU A 224 0.46 12.17 -21.81
CA LEU A 224 0.91 13.38 -21.14
C LEU A 224 -0.25 14.25 -20.68
N GLU A 225 -0.21 14.65 -19.41
CA GLU A 225 -1.14 15.57 -18.78
C GLU A 225 -0.38 16.61 -17.93
N TYR A 226 -0.98 17.77 -17.73
CA TYR A 226 -0.46 18.85 -16.90
C TYR A 226 -1.42 19.13 -15.76
N HIS A 227 -0.91 19.38 -14.55
CA HIS A 227 -1.72 19.80 -13.42
C HIS A 227 -1.29 21.20 -12.94
N ASN A 228 -2.27 22.03 -12.55
CA ASN A 228 -2.03 23.36 -12.02
C ASN A 228 -1.74 23.29 -10.51
N GLY A 229 -0.47 23.38 -10.12
CA GLY A 229 -0.02 23.18 -8.75
C GLY A 229 0.23 21.72 -8.40
N PRO A 230 0.58 21.44 -7.13
CA PRO A 230 0.75 20.08 -6.65
C PRO A 230 -0.55 19.27 -6.73
N LEU A 231 -0.45 17.97 -7.04
CA LEU A 231 -1.61 17.08 -7.04
C LEU A 231 -2.29 17.06 -5.65
N PRO A 232 -3.62 16.84 -5.58
CA PRO A 232 -4.31 16.71 -4.29
C PRO A 232 -3.68 15.63 -3.40
N ASN A 233 -3.73 15.82 -2.08
CA ASN A 233 -3.15 14.91 -1.08
C ASN A 233 -1.62 14.70 -1.16
N THR A 234 -0.91 15.38 -2.04
CA THR A 234 0.57 15.41 -2.07
C THR A 234 1.23 16.40 -1.10
N PRO A 235 0.61 17.53 -0.69
CA PRO A 235 1.29 18.47 0.18
C PRO A 235 1.55 17.91 1.58
N ARG A 236 2.71 18.23 2.16
CA ARG A 236 3.05 18.10 3.59
C ARG A 236 2.21 19.04 4.48
N ARG A 237 0.90 19.19 4.24
CA ARG A 237 0.10 20.14 5.00
C ARG A 237 -0.11 19.58 6.40
N SER A 238 0.58 20.21 7.37
CA SER A 238 0.00 20.40 8.69
C SER A 238 -1.45 20.89 8.52
N ARG A 239 -2.38 20.27 9.24
CA ARG A 239 -3.84 20.44 9.11
C ARG A 239 -4.22 21.92 8.95
N ALA A 240 -4.53 22.36 7.72
CA ALA A 240 -5.06 23.71 7.50
C ALA A 240 -6.55 23.81 7.91
N ILE A 241 -7.27 22.68 7.96
CA ILE A 241 -8.69 22.62 8.26
C ILE A 241 -8.91 21.57 9.35
N LYS A 242 -9.48 22.01 10.48
CA LYS A 242 -9.99 21.08 11.50
C LYS A 242 -11.22 20.38 10.90
N PRO A 243 -11.29 19.05 10.94
CA PRO A 243 -12.45 18.33 10.42
C PRO A 243 -13.74 18.75 11.13
N LYS A 244 -14.86 18.77 10.39
CA LYS A 244 -16.20 18.96 10.93
C LYS A 244 -16.81 17.58 11.21
N PRO A 245 -16.97 17.18 12.48
CA PRO A 245 -17.36 15.83 12.85
C PRO A 245 -18.87 15.63 12.64
N ALA A 246 -19.29 15.31 11.42
CA ALA A 246 -20.71 15.02 11.16
C ALA A 246 -21.07 13.54 11.37
N LYS A 247 -20.08 12.62 11.46
CA LYS A 247 -20.31 11.16 11.49
C LYS A 247 -19.50 10.39 12.56
N LEU A 248 -19.10 11.05 13.66
CA LEU A 248 -18.22 10.44 14.69
C LEU A 248 -18.95 9.80 15.90
N GLU A 249 -20.28 9.79 15.96
CA GLU A 249 -21.00 9.19 17.09
C GLU A 249 -20.88 7.66 17.08
N GLY A 250 -20.23 7.10 18.10
CA GLY A 250 -20.10 5.65 18.31
C GLY A 250 -18.83 4.98 17.80
N MET A 251 -17.86 5.76 17.30
CA MET A 251 -16.54 5.26 16.85
C MET A 251 -15.48 5.41 17.96
N VAL A 252 -14.67 4.36 18.19
CA VAL A 252 -13.63 4.27 19.24
C VAL A 252 -12.29 3.86 18.60
N ALA A 253 -11.32 4.77 18.56
CA ALA A 253 -9.96 4.42 18.12
C ALA A 253 -9.33 3.38 19.06
N ASP A 254 -8.40 2.56 18.55
CA ASP A 254 -7.57 1.75 19.42
C ASP A 254 -6.52 2.64 20.10
N GLU A 255 -6.91 3.20 21.23
CA GLU A 255 -6.08 4.06 22.07
C GLU A 255 -5.32 3.24 23.14
N THR A 256 -5.24 1.91 22.98
CA THR A 256 -4.63 1.02 24.00
C THR A 256 -3.16 1.34 24.23
N ASP A 257 -2.78 1.51 25.50
CA ASP A 257 -1.37 1.53 25.93
C ASP A 257 -0.87 0.08 26.05
N TYR A 258 -0.41 -0.47 24.93
CA TYR A 258 0.18 -1.81 24.81
C TYR A 258 1.47 -1.95 25.64
N VAL A 259 2.23 -0.87 25.86
CA VAL A 259 3.40 -0.96 26.73
C VAL A 259 2.96 -1.24 28.17
N HIS A 260 1.91 -0.58 28.64
CA HIS A 260 1.34 -0.84 29.95
C HIS A 260 0.66 -2.23 30.03
N MET A 261 -0.06 -2.63 28.98
CA MET A 261 -0.85 -3.86 28.96
C MET A 261 0.02 -5.12 28.75
N ASP A 262 0.93 -5.08 27.78
CA ASP A 262 1.69 -6.23 27.27
C ASP A 262 3.20 -6.12 27.53
N GLY A 263 3.69 -4.96 27.98
CA GLY A 263 5.11 -4.70 28.15
C GLY A 263 5.86 -4.46 26.84
N LYS A 264 5.14 -4.30 25.73
CA LYS A 264 5.65 -4.08 24.36
C LYS A 264 4.57 -3.46 23.48
N PHE A 265 4.95 -2.90 22.34
CA PHE A 265 4.01 -2.38 21.35
C PHE A 265 4.47 -2.74 19.92
N TYR A 266 3.64 -2.38 18.93
CA TYR A 266 3.63 -3.01 17.61
C TYR A 266 3.48 -1.98 16.49
N PRO A 267 3.86 -2.32 15.24
CA PRO A 267 3.46 -1.56 14.06
C PRO A 267 1.96 -1.35 14.01
N GLY A 268 1.52 -0.18 13.52
CA GLY A 268 0.11 0.18 13.45
C GLY A 268 -0.47 0.76 14.75
N SER A 269 0.12 0.46 15.92
CA SER A 269 -0.38 0.96 17.21
C SER A 269 -0.24 2.47 17.36
N MET A 270 -1.12 3.09 18.17
CA MET A 270 -1.13 4.53 18.39
C MET A 270 0.13 5.03 19.10
N ILE A 271 0.83 5.98 18.48
CA ILE A 271 1.85 6.82 19.12
C ILE A 271 1.49 8.31 18.98
N SER A 272 1.94 9.14 19.92
CA SER A 272 1.52 10.54 20.00
C SER A 272 2.66 11.49 20.37
N SER A 273 2.54 12.73 19.88
CA SER A 273 3.30 13.88 20.33
C SER A 273 2.53 14.62 21.42
N ILE A 274 3.24 15.45 22.20
CA ILE A 274 2.70 16.11 23.38
C ILE A 274 2.92 17.61 23.27
N ASP A 275 1.89 18.40 23.60
CA ASP A 275 2.00 19.85 23.64
C ASP A 275 2.69 20.32 24.93
N LYS A 276 3.00 21.61 25.01
CA LYS A 276 3.63 22.23 26.19
C LYS A 276 2.82 22.09 27.50
N ASN A 277 1.54 21.72 27.43
CA ASN A 277 0.66 21.55 28.58
C ASN A 277 0.57 20.08 29.02
N GLY A 278 1.26 19.16 28.33
CA GLY A 278 1.18 17.74 28.62
C GLY A 278 -0.02 17.03 27.98
N HIS A 279 -0.72 17.66 27.04
CA HIS A 279 -1.83 17.05 26.31
C HIS A 279 -1.35 16.43 25.00
N ILE A 280 -2.10 15.44 24.50
CA ILE A 280 -1.87 14.89 23.15
C ILE A 280 -2.04 16.02 22.14
N HIS A 281 -0.95 16.32 21.42
CA HIS A 281 -0.97 17.30 20.34
C HIS A 281 -1.49 16.67 19.05
N SER A 282 -0.89 15.54 18.67
CA SER A 282 -1.25 14.77 17.50
C SER A 282 -0.88 13.29 17.71
N SER A 283 -1.50 12.41 16.92
CA SER A 283 -1.36 10.96 17.03
C SER A 283 -1.22 10.33 15.65
N VAL A 284 -0.33 9.35 15.54
CA VAL A 284 -0.02 8.61 14.30
C VAL A 284 0.17 7.14 14.62
N SER A 285 0.20 6.29 13.59
CA SER A 285 0.55 4.89 13.74
C SER A 285 2.06 4.75 13.93
N ALA A 286 2.47 3.85 14.81
CA ALA A 286 3.85 3.39 14.89
C ALA A 286 4.21 2.68 13.59
N GLY A 287 5.39 2.99 13.03
CA GLY A 287 5.92 2.31 11.87
C GLY A 287 6.58 0.99 12.27
N ILE A 288 7.84 0.80 11.86
CA ILE A 288 8.59 -0.44 12.10
C ILE A 288 9.94 -0.13 12.76
N LEU A 289 10.47 -1.10 13.49
CA LEU A 289 11.79 -1.01 14.09
C LEU A 289 12.86 -1.38 13.07
N ILE A 290 13.83 -0.50 12.92
CA ILE A 290 14.92 -0.59 11.95
C ILE A 290 16.26 -0.50 12.67
N GLU A 291 17.32 -0.99 12.05
CA GLU A 291 18.66 -0.97 12.60
C GLU A 291 19.72 -0.60 11.59
N ARG A 292 20.78 0.03 12.09
CA ARG A 292 21.99 0.37 11.34
C ARG A 292 23.16 0.44 12.32
N ASN A 293 24.24 -0.28 12.05
CA ASN A 293 25.47 -0.26 12.85
C ASN A 293 25.23 -0.49 14.36
N GLY A 294 24.29 -1.37 14.72
CA GLY A 294 23.91 -1.67 16.11
C GLY A 294 22.97 -0.66 16.77
N GLU A 295 22.65 0.45 16.11
CA GLU A 295 21.63 1.38 16.59
C GLU A 295 20.26 1.00 16.07
N ARG A 296 19.24 1.04 16.96
CA ARG A 296 17.83 0.79 16.60
C ARG A 296 17.00 2.06 16.63
N ARG A 297 16.05 2.17 15.70
CA ARG A 297 15.09 3.28 15.61
C ARG A 297 13.71 2.78 15.21
N LEU A 298 12.67 3.45 15.70
CA LEU A 298 11.30 3.25 15.25
C LEU A 298 10.97 4.28 14.17
N THR A 299 10.47 3.85 13.01
CA THR A 299 9.94 4.77 12.00
C THR A 299 8.58 5.35 12.44
N CYS A 300 8.35 6.63 12.16
CA CYS A 300 7.10 7.34 12.46
C CYS A 300 6.95 8.58 11.56
N SER A 301 5.77 9.19 11.53
CA SER A 301 5.52 10.37 10.68
C SER A 301 6.01 11.66 11.33
N TRP A 302 6.88 12.40 10.65
CA TRP A 302 7.50 13.63 11.14
C TRP A 302 6.49 14.74 11.41
N HIS A 303 5.48 14.92 10.54
CA HIS A 303 4.48 15.98 10.70
C HIS A 303 3.76 15.97 12.06
N ASN A 304 3.79 14.84 12.78
CA ASN A 304 3.24 14.73 14.12
C ASN A 304 3.97 15.61 15.16
N TRP A 305 5.22 15.99 14.90
CA TRP A 305 6.03 16.90 15.71
C TRP A 305 6.34 18.22 15.00
N GLU A 306 5.85 18.40 13.78
CA GLU A 306 6.08 19.63 13.02
C GLU A 306 5.39 20.82 13.71
N GLY A 307 6.12 21.91 13.89
CA GLY A 307 5.65 23.09 14.63
C GLY A 307 5.78 23.00 16.15
N LEU A 308 6.20 21.86 16.71
CA LEU A 308 6.59 21.76 18.13
C LEU A 308 8.05 22.15 18.37
N VAL A 309 8.91 21.98 17.35
CA VAL A 309 10.33 22.34 17.39
C VAL A 309 10.74 23.10 16.15
N ASP A 310 11.81 23.89 16.28
CA ASP A 310 12.54 24.41 15.13
C ASP A 310 13.33 23.27 14.46
N SER A 311 13.48 23.28 13.14
CA SER A 311 14.15 22.21 12.39
C SER A 311 15.60 21.97 12.84
N GLU A 312 16.27 22.99 13.38
CA GLU A 312 17.65 22.91 13.91
C GLU A 312 17.76 22.12 15.22
N GLN A 313 16.65 21.87 15.91
CA GLN A 313 16.61 21.10 17.15
C GLN A 313 16.53 19.60 16.91
N VAL A 314 16.16 19.17 15.70
CA VAL A 314 16.15 17.76 15.31
C VAL A 314 17.57 17.23 15.29
N GLY A 315 17.83 16.11 15.97
CA GLY A 315 19.18 15.55 16.16
C GLY A 315 19.81 15.88 17.50
N GLN A 316 19.31 16.91 18.20
CA GLN A 316 19.83 17.25 19.52
C GLN A 316 19.31 16.28 20.59
N THR A 317 20.17 15.98 21.57
CA THR A 317 19.87 14.98 22.62
C THR A 317 19.83 15.58 24.02
N ASP A 318 19.75 16.91 24.13
CA ASP A 318 19.58 17.58 25.41
C ASP A 318 18.19 17.31 26.01
N ALA A 319 18.05 17.53 27.32
CA ALA A 319 16.84 17.19 28.05
C ALA A 319 15.59 17.91 27.52
N LYS A 320 15.73 19.17 27.10
CA LYS A 320 14.61 19.98 26.60
C LYS A 320 14.14 19.47 25.25
N THR A 321 15.06 19.18 24.33
CA THR A 321 14.70 18.61 23.03
C THR A 321 14.03 17.24 23.18
N LYS A 322 14.56 16.36 24.04
CA LYS A 322 13.94 15.06 24.34
C LYS A 322 12.55 15.16 24.94
N GLU A 323 12.28 16.23 25.70
CA GLU A 323 10.96 16.49 26.27
C GLU A 323 9.95 16.95 25.21
N ILE A 324 10.37 17.84 24.30
CA ILE A 324 9.50 18.33 23.23
C ILE A 324 9.23 17.24 22.18
N LEU A 325 10.27 16.50 21.78
CA LEU A 325 10.21 15.44 20.78
C LEU A 325 9.84 14.08 21.36
N GLN A 326 9.31 14.03 22.59
CA GLN A 326 8.93 12.77 23.21
C GLN A 326 7.86 12.02 22.40
N VAL A 327 7.91 10.70 22.47
CA VAL A 327 6.93 9.79 21.87
C VAL A 327 6.17 9.08 22.99
N ARG A 328 4.84 9.12 22.93
CA ARG A 328 3.92 8.43 23.85
C ARG A 328 3.18 7.31 23.14
N GLN A 329 2.97 6.18 23.79
CA GLN A 329 2.21 5.05 23.24
C GLN A 329 0.85 4.95 23.94
N GLY A 330 -0.23 4.99 23.15
CA GLY A 330 -1.61 4.88 23.63
C GLY A 330 -2.07 6.01 24.58
N VAL A 331 -3.19 5.73 25.24
CA VAL A 331 -3.86 6.58 26.22
C VAL A 331 -4.09 5.78 27.49
N LEU A 332 -3.81 6.39 28.64
CA LEU A 332 -4.01 5.79 29.95
C LEU A 332 -4.89 6.73 30.80
N ASN A 333 -6.08 6.27 31.17
CA ASN A 333 -7.05 7.02 31.97
C ASN A 333 -7.39 8.42 31.40
N GLY A 334 -7.49 8.55 30.08
CA GLY A 334 -7.77 9.82 29.40
C GLY A 334 -6.59 10.79 29.32
N LEU A 335 -5.38 10.35 29.69
CA LEU A 335 -4.13 11.08 29.57
C LEU A 335 -3.19 10.39 28.58
N PRO A 336 -2.17 11.09 28.04
CA PRO A 336 -1.15 10.44 27.23
C PRO A 336 -0.55 9.23 27.95
N GLY A 337 -0.39 8.12 27.23
CA GLY A 337 0.11 6.87 27.81
C GLY A 337 1.62 6.86 28.08
N THR A 338 2.20 5.67 27.97
CA THR A 338 3.58 5.40 28.34
C THR A 338 4.55 6.17 27.45
N LYS A 339 5.56 6.83 28.05
CA LYS A 339 6.67 7.39 27.28
C LYS A 339 7.53 6.26 26.77
N VAL A 340 7.71 6.19 25.46
CA VAL A 340 8.48 5.13 24.79
C VAL A 340 9.81 5.60 24.23
N GLY A 341 10.02 6.90 24.09
CA GLY A 341 11.25 7.44 23.52
C GLY A 341 11.13 8.89 23.09
N PHE A 342 11.93 9.28 22.10
CA PHE A 342 11.90 10.61 21.48
C PHE A 342 12.34 10.55 20.01
N VAL A 343 11.83 11.46 19.17
CA VAL A 343 12.26 11.60 17.78
C VAL A 343 13.70 12.14 17.75
N ARG A 344 14.60 11.40 17.09
CA ARG A 344 16.02 11.74 17.02
C ARG A 344 16.40 12.35 15.68
N GLU A 345 15.83 11.88 14.59
CA GLU A 345 16.22 12.32 13.25
C GLU A 345 15.03 12.31 12.30
N ARG A 346 15.09 13.16 11.29
CA ARG A 346 14.18 13.17 10.14
C ARG A 346 14.98 12.75 8.92
N ILE A 347 14.44 11.83 8.13
CA ILE A 347 15.11 11.33 6.93
C ILE A 347 14.97 12.33 5.79
N LYS A 348 16.03 13.09 5.54
CA LYS A 348 16.13 14.06 4.45
C LYS A 348 14.87 14.94 4.36
N ASN A 349 14.27 14.98 3.17
CA ASN A 349 13.05 15.68 2.83
C ASN A 349 11.82 14.76 2.82
N THR A 350 11.87 13.60 3.46
CA THR A 350 10.68 12.76 3.65
C THR A 350 9.90 13.25 4.86
N ASP A 351 8.69 12.72 5.04
CA ASP A 351 7.96 12.78 6.30
C ASP A 351 8.30 11.59 7.22
N ILE A 352 9.36 10.84 6.94
CA ILE A 352 9.82 9.75 7.81
C ILE A 352 10.73 10.31 8.91
N ALA A 353 10.27 10.20 10.15
CA ALA A 353 11.04 10.43 11.36
C ALA A 353 11.49 9.10 11.97
N LEU A 354 12.64 9.13 12.63
CA LEU A 354 13.19 7.99 13.37
C LEU A 354 13.25 8.34 14.86
N ALA A 355 12.47 7.61 15.65
CA ALA A 355 12.45 7.71 17.09
C ALA A 355 13.45 6.74 17.73
N GLN A 356 14.24 7.25 18.67
CA GLN A 356 15.01 6.43 19.57
C GLN A 356 14.13 6.02 20.74
N LEU A 357 14.04 4.71 20.99
CA LEU A 357 13.31 4.17 22.14
C LEU A 357 14.15 4.30 23.42
N ASP A 358 13.47 4.54 24.55
CA ASP A 358 14.08 4.57 25.87
C ASP A 358 14.47 3.14 26.33
N ASP A 359 15.46 3.03 27.22
CA ASP A 359 15.94 1.75 27.72
C ASP A 359 14.82 0.93 28.38
N GLY A 360 14.75 -0.36 28.04
CA GLY A 360 13.73 -1.28 28.58
C GLY A 360 12.39 -1.27 27.85
N ILE A 361 12.16 -0.31 26.94
CA ILE A 361 10.99 -0.31 26.06
C ILE A 361 11.17 -1.38 24.97
N LYS A 362 10.18 -2.28 24.86
CA LYS A 362 10.18 -3.35 23.86
C LYS A 362 9.24 -3.01 22.71
N PHE A 363 9.70 -3.30 21.50
CA PHE A 363 8.91 -3.20 20.28
C PHE A 363 9.03 -4.52 19.51
N GLU A 364 7.91 -4.99 18.96
CA GLU A 364 7.86 -6.21 18.17
C GLU A 364 7.42 -5.88 16.74
N ASN A 365 8.28 -6.15 15.76
CA ASN A 365 7.96 -6.05 14.33
C ASN A 365 6.98 -7.17 13.92
N SER A 366 5.77 -7.14 14.45
CA SER A 366 4.66 -8.03 14.08
C SER A 366 3.38 -7.23 14.11
N PHE A 367 2.63 -7.24 13.01
CA PHE A 367 1.35 -6.55 12.93
C PHE A 367 0.30 -7.32 13.74
N LEU A 368 -0.44 -6.60 14.59
CA LEU A 368 -1.33 -7.19 15.60
C LEU A 368 -2.53 -7.90 14.98
N ASP A 369 -3.19 -7.22 14.04
CA ASP A 369 -4.44 -7.73 13.48
C ASP A 369 -4.20 -8.65 12.27
N MET A 370 -2.98 -8.68 11.70
CA MET A 370 -2.68 -9.49 10.52
C MET A 370 -2.62 -10.98 10.86
N LYS A 371 -3.59 -11.73 10.34
CA LYS A 371 -3.62 -13.20 10.44
C LYS A 371 -2.27 -13.74 9.94
N SER A 372 -1.63 -14.60 10.74
CA SER A 372 -0.31 -15.23 10.54
C SER A 372 0.94 -14.51 11.07
N ASN A 373 0.81 -13.57 12.02
CA ASN A 373 1.95 -12.84 12.60
C ASN A 373 2.82 -12.25 11.48
N VAL A 374 2.20 -11.49 10.58
CA VAL A 374 2.93 -10.88 9.47
C VAL A 374 3.96 -9.93 10.06
N SER A 375 5.22 -10.16 9.72
CA SER A 375 6.35 -9.37 10.19
C SER A 375 7.03 -8.73 8.99
N PRO A 376 7.33 -7.43 9.03
CA PRO A 376 8.19 -6.80 8.05
C PRO A 376 9.60 -7.39 8.18
N LYS A 377 10.23 -7.70 7.05
CA LYS A 377 11.54 -8.37 6.98
C LYS A 377 12.52 -7.65 6.07
N VAL A 378 12.04 -7.09 4.97
CA VAL A 378 12.91 -6.46 3.97
C VAL A 378 12.26 -5.19 3.42
N PHE A 379 13.08 -4.19 3.14
CA PHE A 379 12.64 -3.03 2.38
C PHE A 379 12.61 -3.33 0.90
N VAL A 380 11.62 -2.78 0.19
CA VAL A 380 11.56 -2.84 -1.27
C VAL A 380 11.77 -1.44 -1.83
N SER A 381 12.71 -1.31 -2.77
CA SER A 381 12.97 -0.06 -3.50
C SER A 381 11.73 0.40 -4.25
N SER A 382 11.51 1.70 -4.38
CA SER A 382 10.44 2.23 -5.24
C SER A 382 10.55 1.80 -6.70
N GLU A 383 11.77 1.53 -7.19
CA GLU A 383 12.03 1.03 -8.55
C GLU A 383 11.58 -0.42 -8.77
N ASP A 384 11.50 -1.20 -7.69
CA ASP A 384 11.05 -2.59 -7.71
C ASP A 384 9.54 -2.73 -7.48
N GLN A 385 8.83 -1.59 -7.40
CA GLN A 385 7.38 -1.53 -7.23
C GLN A 385 6.69 -1.19 -8.56
N GLU A 386 5.51 -1.75 -8.77
CA GLU A 386 4.83 -1.64 -10.06
C GLU A 386 3.36 -1.22 -9.91
N ASN A 387 2.87 -0.48 -10.90
CA ASN A 387 1.47 -0.08 -10.95
C ASN A 387 0.62 -1.35 -11.01
N GLY A 388 -0.40 -1.48 -10.17
CA GLY A 388 -1.30 -2.63 -10.10
C GLY A 388 -0.89 -3.72 -9.12
N ASP A 389 0.27 -3.59 -8.47
CA ASP A 389 0.54 -4.34 -7.25
C ASP A 389 -0.49 -3.99 -6.16
N ARG A 390 -0.75 -4.94 -5.26
CA ARG A 390 -1.64 -4.69 -4.11
C ARG A 390 -0.81 -4.65 -2.84
N TYR A 391 -1.23 -3.79 -1.93
CA TYR A 391 -0.54 -3.53 -0.68
C TYR A 391 -1.51 -3.68 0.48
N LEU A 392 -1.00 -4.06 1.64
CA LEU A 392 -1.73 -4.15 2.89
C LEU A 392 -1.15 -3.10 3.85
N ALA A 393 -2.01 -2.33 4.49
CA ALA A 393 -1.67 -1.39 5.55
C ALA A 393 -2.48 -1.73 6.81
N GLU A 394 -1.94 -1.43 7.98
CA GLU A 394 -2.66 -1.51 9.26
C GLU A 394 -2.46 -0.21 10.04
N SER A 395 -3.53 0.24 10.71
CA SER A 395 -3.50 1.41 11.57
C SER A 395 -4.41 1.24 12.78
N PHE A 396 -4.11 1.95 13.87
CA PHE A 396 -4.94 2.00 15.08
C PHE A 396 -6.33 2.62 14.86
N VAL A 397 -6.58 3.21 13.68
CA VAL A 397 -7.83 3.90 13.32
C VAL A 397 -8.69 3.00 12.43
N THR A 398 -8.20 2.55 11.28
CA THR A 398 -8.99 1.71 10.37
C THR A 398 -8.85 0.22 10.57
N GLY A 399 -7.85 -0.22 11.34
CA GLY A 399 -7.35 -1.59 11.20
C GLY A 399 -6.74 -1.79 9.81
N GLN A 400 -6.97 -2.97 9.24
CA GLN A 400 -6.41 -3.38 7.95
C GLN A 400 -7.05 -2.69 6.76
N GLN A 401 -6.24 -2.46 5.73
CA GLN A 401 -6.69 -1.93 4.44
C GLN A 401 -5.87 -2.52 3.31
N ILE A 402 -6.55 -2.84 2.19
CA ILE A 402 -5.87 -3.16 0.94
C ILE A 402 -5.82 -1.90 0.08
N LEU A 403 -4.64 -1.55 -0.42
CA LEU A 403 -4.42 -0.46 -1.34
C LEU A 403 -3.98 -1.01 -2.70
N TYR A 404 -4.35 -0.31 -3.76
CA TYR A 404 -3.95 -0.62 -5.12
C TYR A 404 -2.81 0.32 -5.55
N GLY A 405 -1.69 -0.21 -6.01
CA GLY A 405 -0.58 0.59 -6.55
C GLY A 405 -1.03 1.33 -7.79
N TYR A 406 -1.11 2.65 -7.73
CA TYR A 406 -1.56 3.49 -8.84
C TYR A 406 -0.38 4.06 -9.62
N GLY A 407 0.77 4.29 -8.98
CA GLY A 407 1.86 5.00 -9.61
C GLY A 407 2.97 5.43 -8.66
N GLY A 408 3.74 6.40 -9.12
CA GLY A 408 4.75 7.08 -8.33
C GLY A 408 4.79 8.57 -8.65
N ARG A 409 5.30 9.34 -7.69
CA ARG A 409 5.50 10.79 -7.77
C ARG A 409 6.92 11.12 -7.36
N CYS A 410 7.60 11.90 -8.22
CA CYS A 410 8.90 12.48 -7.94
C CYS A 410 8.74 13.97 -7.70
N GLU A 411 8.82 14.41 -6.44
CA GLU A 411 8.92 15.83 -6.10
C GLU A 411 10.29 16.33 -6.54
N LEU A 412 10.31 17.46 -7.24
CA LEU A 412 11.52 18.07 -7.77
C LEU A 412 11.85 19.34 -7.01
N THR A 413 13.12 19.69 -7.01
CA THR A 413 13.56 20.98 -6.52
C THR A 413 14.83 21.39 -7.24
N LYS A 414 15.11 22.69 -7.22
CA LYS A 414 16.33 23.29 -7.76
C LYS A 414 17.08 23.99 -6.64
N ILE A 415 18.40 23.89 -6.59
CA ILE A 415 19.18 24.54 -5.53
C ILE A 415 19.15 26.05 -5.76
N ARG A 416 18.26 26.77 -5.05
CA ARG A 416 18.39 28.22 -4.89
C ARG A 416 19.44 28.46 -3.80
N ARG A 417 20.69 28.75 -4.17
CA ARG A 417 21.84 28.99 -3.27
C ARG A 417 21.59 29.96 -2.10
N LYS A 418 20.52 30.74 -2.12
CA LYS A 418 20.22 31.73 -1.09
C LYS A 418 19.66 31.18 0.23
N VAL A 419 19.18 29.93 0.30
CA VAL A 419 18.43 29.48 1.49
C VAL A 419 18.94 28.19 2.14
N ALA A 420 19.58 27.28 1.40
CA ALA A 420 19.85 25.94 1.95
C ALA A 420 21.17 25.82 2.73
N HIS A 421 22.30 26.34 2.25
CA HIS A 421 23.60 26.22 2.94
C HIS A 421 24.58 27.32 2.46
N PRO A 422 24.67 28.47 3.15
CA PRO A 422 25.60 29.54 2.78
C PRO A 422 27.08 29.09 2.84
N GLU A 423 27.41 28.07 3.66
CA GLU A 423 28.76 27.50 3.76
C GLU A 423 29.21 26.66 2.54
N LEU A 424 28.30 26.24 1.65
CA LEU A 424 28.62 25.45 0.47
C LEU A 424 28.73 26.29 -0.82
N ALA A 425 28.58 27.61 -0.71
CA ALA A 425 28.70 28.56 -1.82
C ALA A 425 30.17 28.67 -2.30
N GLY A 426 30.62 27.73 -3.13
CA GLY A 426 31.95 27.76 -3.74
C GLY A 426 32.58 26.40 -4.05
N HIS A 427 31.95 25.28 -3.66
CA HIS A 427 32.50 23.96 -3.98
C HIS A 427 32.31 23.58 -5.46
N LYS A 428 33.43 23.44 -6.17
CA LYS A 428 33.53 22.88 -7.52
C LYS A 428 33.11 21.41 -7.49
N GLY A 429 31.84 21.14 -7.71
CA GLY A 429 31.29 19.78 -7.72
C GLY A 429 29.78 19.68 -7.55
N LEU A 430 29.11 20.78 -7.16
CA LEU A 430 27.65 20.82 -7.09
C LEU A 430 27.05 21.27 -8.43
N PRO A 431 25.89 20.71 -8.85
CA PRO A 431 25.20 21.11 -10.08
C PRO A 431 24.89 22.62 -10.12
N HIS A 432 24.70 23.17 -11.32
CA HIS A 432 24.27 24.55 -11.52
C HIS A 432 22.91 24.81 -10.85
N ASP A 433 22.63 26.05 -10.46
CA ASP A 433 21.44 26.44 -9.67
C ASP A 433 20.11 26.17 -10.41
N ASP A 434 20.18 25.91 -11.72
CA ASP A 434 19.03 25.63 -12.59
C ASP A 434 18.77 24.14 -12.80
N VAL A 435 19.64 23.27 -12.27
CA VAL A 435 19.54 21.81 -12.41
C VAL A 435 18.57 21.28 -11.35
N ALA A 436 17.50 20.65 -11.83
CA ALA A 436 16.56 19.89 -11.03
C ALA A 436 17.23 18.64 -10.44
N TYR A 437 16.82 18.31 -9.22
CA TYR A 437 17.09 17.02 -8.59
C TYR A 437 15.81 16.47 -7.94
N VAL A 438 15.73 15.14 -7.79
CA VAL A 438 14.62 14.49 -7.10
C VAL A 438 14.75 14.73 -5.59
N LYS A 439 13.81 15.50 -5.05
CA LYS A 439 13.72 15.86 -3.63
C LYS A 439 13.15 14.73 -2.79
N CYS A 440 12.08 14.11 -3.29
CA CYS A 440 11.33 13.05 -2.61
C CYS A 440 10.69 12.11 -3.64
N ARG A 441 10.66 10.82 -3.34
CA ARG A 441 9.91 9.81 -4.09
C ARG A 441 8.75 9.32 -3.22
N GLN A 442 7.57 9.31 -3.81
CA GLN A 442 6.35 8.85 -3.18
C GLN A 442 5.69 7.79 -4.06
N GLY A 443 5.20 6.71 -3.48
CA GLY A 443 4.25 5.84 -4.16
C GLY A 443 2.87 6.51 -4.18
N ALA A 444 2.15 6.35 -5.27
CA ALA A 444 0.74 6.73 -5.40
C ALA A 444 -0.10 5.46 -5.36
N PHE A 445 -1.14 5.46 -4.52
CA PHE A 445 -2.01 4.32 -4.27
C PHE A 445 -3.46 4.77 -4.39
N ALA A 446 -4.35 3.85 -4.73
CA ALA A 446 -5.77 4.09 -4.83
C ALA A 446 -6.56 3.13 -3.93
N THR A 447 -7.66 3.64 -3.37
CA THR A 447 -8.64 2.84 -2.63
C THR A 447 -10.05 3.41 -2.83
N ASP A 448 -11.01 2.59 -3.26
CA ASP A 448 -12.42 2.98 -3.31
C ASP A 448 -13.19 2.70 -2.02
N VAL A 449 -12.74 1.74 -1.19
CA VAL A 449 -13.27 1.45 0.14
C VAL A 449 -12.18 0.75 0.96
N PRO A 450 -11.82 1.22 2.18
CA PRO A 450 -11.03 0.40 3.09
C PRO A 450 -11.81 -0.89 3.37
N ILE A 451 -11.22 -2.04 3.06
CA ILE A 451 -11.74 -3.31 3.57
C ILE A 451 -11.61 -3.27 5.10
N MET A 452 -12.70 -2.94 5.78
CA MET A 452 -12.74 -2.89 7.23
C MET A 452 -13.30 -4.21 7.74
N ASP A 453 -12.45 -5.03 8.33
CA ASP A 453 -12.80 -6.32 8.92
C ASP A 453 -13.48 -6.18 10.30
N ARG A 454 -13.59 -4.95 10.81
CA ARG A 454 -14.29 -4.54 12.04
C ARG A 454 -15.19 -3.34 11.75
N LYS A 455 -16.09 -3.00 12.69
CA LYS A 455 -16.87 -1.75 12.59
C LYS A 455 -15.89 -0.58 12.42
N PRO A 456 -16.06 0.28 11.39
CA PRO A 456 -15.20 1.43 11.16
C PRO A 456 -14.99 2.25 12.42
N PHE A 457 -13.73 2.52 12.75
CA PHE A 457 -13.34 3.53 13.72
C PHE A 457 -12.69 4.70 12.98
N ILE A 458 -13.42 5.31 12.06
CA ILE A 458 -12.87 6.33 11.17
C ILE A 458 -12.87 7.68 11.89
N ARG A 459 -11.68 8.23 12.13
CA ARG A 459 -11.47 9.67 12.21
C ARG A 459 -10.71 10.13 10.98
N ASP A 460 -10.82 11.41 10.68
CA ASP A 460 -10.13 12.00 9.53
C ASP A 460 -8.62 11.96 9.72
N SER A 461 -7.97 11.48 8.66
CA SER A 461 -6.53 11.30 8.50
C SER A 461 -5.92 10.13 9.28
N ILE A 462 -5.38 9.15 8.53
CA ILE A 462 -4.51 8.08 9.02
C ILE A 462 -3.12 8.31 8.49
N CYS A 463 -2.13 8.21 9.37
CA CYS A 463 -0.74 8.37 9.00
C CYS A 463 0.19 7.48 9.83
N GLY A 464 1.41 7.27 9.33
CA GLY A 464 2.43 6.42 9.92
C GLY A 464 2.30 4.93 9.60
N SER A 465 1.29 4.52 8.84
CA SER A 465 1.08 3.11 8.51
C SER A 465 2.07 2.64 7.46
N VAL A 466 2.73 1.50 7.74
CA VAL A 466 3.65 0.87 6.79
C VAL A 466 2.87 0.06 5.76
N LEU A 467 3.27 0.19 4.50
CA LEU A 467 2.70 -0.57 3.39
C LEU A 467 3.49 -1.86 3.19
N LEU A 468 2.81 -3.00 3.28
CA LEU A 468 3.36 -4.32 2.96
C LEU A 468 2.88 -4.77 1.60
N ARG A 469 3.76 -5.38 0.79
CA ARG A 469 3.32 -5.99 -0.47
C ARG A 469 2.40 -7.19 -0.20
N TYR A 470 1.22 -7.17 -0.79
CA TYR A 470 0.17 -8.19 -0.64
C TYR A 470 0.03 -9.08 -1.86
N ARG A 471 0.15 -8.52 -3.07
CA ARG A 471 0.09 -9.29 -4.33
C ARG A 471 0.97 -8.65 -5.39
N ASP A 472 1.79 -9.49 -6.01
CA ASP A 472 2.64 -9.16 -7.16
C ASP A 472 1.84 -9.40 -8.45
N SER A 473 1.64 -8.35 -9.24
CA SER A 473 0.85 -8.41 -10.47
C SER A 473 1.60 -9.11 -11.63
N MET A 474 2.94 -9.10 -11.62
CA MET A 474 3.82 -9.63 -12.69
C MET A 474 3.96 -11.15 -12.69
N LYS A 475 4.04 -11.80 -11.52
CA LYS A 475 4.24 -13.26 -11.45
C LYS A 475 3.06 -14.10 -11.94
N ASN A 476 1.96 -13.44 -12.30
CA ASN A 476 0.77 -14.06 -12.89
C ASN A 476 0.75 -14.03 -14.43
N SER A 477 1.75 -13.43 -15.10
CA SER A 477 1.90 -13.52 -16.55
C SER A 477 2.24 -14.96 -16.95
N LYS A 478 1.53 -15.49 -17.96
CA LYS A 478 1.62 -16.88 -18.47
C LYS A 478 3.03 -17.30 -18.95
N ASN A 479 4.01 -16.40 -18.96
CA ASN A 479 5.38 -16.64 -19.41
C ASN A 479 6.40 -16.88 -18.29
N SER A 480 6.02 -16.79 -17.00
CA SER A 480 6.89 -17.23 -15.92
C SER A 480 7.01 -18.75 -15.92
N LYS A 481 8.23 -19.27 -16.15
CA LYS A 481 8.53 -20.71 -16.08
C LYS A 481 8.37 -21.31 -14.68
N SER A 482 8.05 -20.52 -13.64
CA SER A 482 7.71 -21.03 -12.31
C SER A 482 6.21 -21.32 -12.22
N SER A 483 5.84 -22.59 -12.26
CA SER A 483 4.47 -23.12 -12.29
C SER A 483 3.61 -22.91 -11.03
N LYS A 484 4.02 -22.06 -10.09
CA LYS A 484 3.25 -21.79 -8.86
C LYS A 484 3.00 -20.30 -8.72
N LYS A 485 1.74 -19.89 -8.91
CA LYS A 485 1.25 -18.55 -8.57
C LYS A 485 1.34 -18.41 -7.06
N ASP A 486 2.11 -17.43 -6.58
CA ASP A 486 2.16 -17.14 -5.15
C ASP A 486 0.77 -16.66 -4.68
N THR A 487 0.25 -17.30 -3.65
CA THR A 487 -0.92 -16.83 -2.92
C THR A 487 -0.60 -15.54 -2.17
N PRO A 488 -1.58 -14.66 -1.88
CA PRO A 488 -1.33 -13.46 -1.09
C PRO A 488 -0.67 -13.74 0.27
N ALA A 489 -1.01 -14.87 0.90
CA ALA A 489 -0.36 -15.31 2.13
C ALA A 489 1.13 -15.66 1.95
N GLU A 490 1.51 -16.24 0.80
CA GLU A 490 2.93 -16.51 0.48
C GLU A 490 3.71 -15.21 0.22
N VAL A 491 3.07 -14.20 -0.38
CA VAL A 491 3.69 -12.87 -0.58
C VAL A 491 3.86 -12.15 0.76
N LEU A 492 2.82 -12.09 1.59
CA LEU A 492 2.90 -11.45 2.92
C LEU A 492 3.97 -12.08 3.82
N LYS A 493 4.20 -13.39 3.72
CA LYS A 493 5.28 -14.09 4.47
C LYS A 493 6.68 -13.56 4.17
N ARG A 494 6.88 -12.91 3.02
CA ARG A 494 8.16 -12.26 2.66
C ARG A 494 8.42 -10.99 3.47
N GLY A 495 7.38 -10.38 4.05
CA GLY A 495 7.53 -9.18 4.87
C GLY A 495 8.09 -8.00 4.09
N GLU A 496 7.73 -7.87 2.81
CA GLU A 496 8.20 -6.82 1.90
C GLU A 496 7.54 -5.48 2.27
N ALA A 497 8.30 -4.58 2.91
CA ALA A 497 7.87 -3.24 3.31
C ALA A 497 8.23 -2.21 2.23
N CYS A 498 7.23 -1.51 1.70
CA CYS A 498 7.33 -0.75 0.46
C CYS A 498 7.31 0.78 0.65
N GLY A 499 6.82 1.25 1.78
CA GLY A 499 6.76 2.69 2.08
C GLY A 499 5.97 2.96 3.35
N MET A 500 5.85 4.23 3.71
CA MET A 500 5.07 4.67 4.86
C MET A 500 4.05 5.71 4.44
N MET A 501 2.78 5.43 4.73
CA MET A 501 1.66 6.30 4.41
C MET A 501 1.57 7.40 5.45
N HIS A 502 1.83 8.63 5.03
CA HIS A 502 1.91 9.78 5.93
C HIS A 502 0.63 10.61 5.98
N PHE A 503 -0.32 10.33 5.08
CA PHE A 503 -1.57 11.06 5.01
C PHE A 503 -2.63 10.22 4.29
N ALA A 504 -3.79 10.04 4.90
CA ALA A 504 -4.91 9.35 4.26
C ALA A 504 -6.24 9.85 4.82
N ASP A 505 -6.85 10.83 4.14
CA ASP A 505 -8.26 11.22 4.37
C ASP A 505 -9.17 10.20 3.69
N LEU A 506 -9.28 9.04 4.32
CA LEU A 506 -9.88 7.84 3.74
C LEU A 506 -11.41 7.83 3.65
N TYR A 507 -12.11 8.88 4.10
CA TYR A 507 -13.58 8.87 4.08
C TYR A 507 -14.24 10.17 3.65
N HIS A 508 -13.61 11.33 3.87
CA HIS A 508 -14.25 12.61 3.61
C HIS A 508 -14.32 13.04 2.14
N LYS A 509 -13.74 12.28 1.22
CA LYS A 509 -13.67 12.64 -0.20
C LYS A 509 -14.59 11.87 -1.13
N TYR A 510 -15.34 10.87 -0.65
CA TYR A 510 -16.27 10.07 -1.47
C TYR A 510 -17.53 10.83 -1.94
N HIS A 511 -17.46 12.15 -2.00
CA HIS A 511 -18.51 13.04 -2.51
C HIS A 511 -18.01 13.96 -3.64
N ASP A 512 -16.73 13.91 -4.01
CA ASP A 512 -16.16 14.72 -5.09
C ASP A 512 -15.66 13.87 -6.29
N LYS A 513 -15.39 14.56 -7.39
CA LYS A 513 -15.78 14.20 -8.78
C LYS A 513 -14.67 13.52 -9.60
N THR A 514 -13.47 13.38 -9.07
CA THR A 514 -12.26 13.09 -9.89
C THR A 514 -11.41 11.96 -9.33
N THR A 515 -10.55 11.37 -10.17
CA THR A 515 -9.53 10.38 -9.77
C THR A 515 -8.69 10.85 -8.57
N ALA A 516 -8.41 12.14 -8.45
CA ALA A 516 -7.52 12.67 -7.43
C ALA A 516 -8.02 12.41 -6.00
N ASP A 517 -9.33 12.27 -5.82
CA ASP A 517 -9.94 12.02 -4.52
C ASP A 517 -9.73 10.59 -4.03
N TYR A 518 -9.39 9.67 -4.93
CA TYR A 518 -9.07 8.28 -4.62
C TYR A 518 -7.58 8.04 -4.36
N LEU A 519 -6.73 9.05 -4.62
CA LEU A 519 -5.28 8.91 -4.51
C LEU A 519 -4.76 9.18 -3.10
N ILE A 520 -3.86 8.30 -2.68
CA ILE A 520 -3.11 8.32 -1.43
C ILE A 520 -1.64 8.27 -1.77
N PHE A 521 -0.83 9.05 -1.06
CA PHE A 521 0.62 9.06 -1.25
C PHE A 521 1.33 8.48 -0.01
N ALA A 522 2.37 7.69 -0.27
CA ALA A 522 3.25 7.16 0.77
C ALA A 522 4.70 7.45 0.41
N ASP A 523 5.51 7.88 1.38
CA ASP A 523 6.92 8.11 1.13
C ASP A 523 7.62 6.77 0.98
N ALA A 524 8.50 6.69 -0.02
CA ALA A 524 9.26 5.49 -0.28
C ALA A 524 10.38 5.30 0.75
N PHE A 525 10.76 4.04 1.01
CA PHE A 525 11.86 3.72 1.90
C PHE A 525 13.25 3.81 1.27
N ASP A 526 13.36 4.19 -0.01
CA ASP A 526 14.63 4.36 -0.72
C ASP A 526 15.68 5.17 0.04
N PRO A 527 15.34 6.28 0.73
CA PRO A 527 16.33 7.00 1.54
C PRO A 527 16.88 6.17 2.70
N LEU A 528 16.05 5.34 3.36
CA LEU A 528 16.50 4.43 4.42
C LEU A 528 17.42 3.35 3.86
N ILE A 529 17.05 2.75 2.73
CA ILE A 529 17.87 1.75 2.01
C ILE A 529 19.23 2.34 1.65
N LYS A 530 19.24 3.52 1.02
CA LYS A 530 20.47 4.23 0.60
C LYS A 530 21.37 4.58 1.78
N GLU A 531 20.80 4.82 2.94
CA GLU A 531 21.52 5.12 4.18
C GLU A 531 21.99 3.87 4.97
N GLY A 532 21.70 2.67 4.48
CA GLY A 532 22.13 1.40 5.06
C GLY A 532 21.30 0.91 6.24
N TRP A 533 20.05 1.38 6.37
CA TRP A 533 19.12 0.85 7.36
C TRP A 533 18.52 -0.49 6.90
N THR A 534 18.37 -1.42 7.84
CA THR A 534 17.68 -2.71 7.65
C THR A 534 16.56 -2.87 8.65
N ILE A 535 15.62 -3.79 8.40
CA ILE A 535 14.51 -4.08 9.31
C ILE A 535 14.99 -5.03 10.41
N VAL A 536 14.70 -4.71 11.68
CA VAL A 536 15.01 -5.60 12.80
C VAL A 536 14.16 -6.86 12.68
N GLN A 537 14.83 -8.02 12.56
CA GLN A 537 14.13 -9.31 12.51
C GLN A 537 13.71 -9.72 13.92
N LEU A 538 12.56 -10.38 14.03
CA LEU A 538 12.22 -11.09 15.26
C LEU A 538 13.17 -12.28 15.41
N GLU A 539 13.67 -12.51 16.63
CA GLU A 539 14.37 -13.75 16.95
C GLU A 539 13.38 -14.90 16.76
N GLU A 540 13.58 -15.72 15.73
CA GLU A 540 12.84 -16.98 15.60
C GLU A 540 13.18 -17.81 16.83
N ALA A 541 12.18 -18.05 17.69
CA ALA A 541 12.37 -18.95 18.82
C ALA A 541 12.79 -20.31 18.24
N GLU A 542 14.04 -20.72 18.49
CA GLU A 542 14.48 -22.07 18.17
C GLU A 542 13.50 -23.04 18.83
N VAL A 543 12.70 -23.70 18.01
CA VAL A 543 11.90 -24.84 18.46
C VAL A 543 12.91 -25.94 18.73
N VAL A 544 13.46 -25.94 19.94
CA VAL A 544 14.21 -27.07 20.49
C VAL A 544 13.18 -28.20 20.64
N MET A 545 13.06 -29.00 19.59
CA MET A 545 12.31 -30.25 19.66
C MET A 545 12.92 -31.06 20.80
N PRO A 546 12.15 -31.44 21.82
CA PRO A 546 12.67 -32.30 22.87
C PRO A 546 13.16 -33.59 22.23
N GLU A 547 14.41 -33.98 22.51
CA GLU A 547 14.95 -35.26 22.11
C GLU A 547 13.99 -36.36 22.59
N VAL A 548 13.37 -37.05 21.64
CA VAL A 548 12.54 -38.22 21.91
C VAL A 548 13.47 -39.26 22.58
N PRO A 549 13.17 -39.72 23.80
CA PRO A 549 13.96 -40.76 24.44
C PRO A 549 13.97 -42.00 23.55
N LYS A 550 15.16 -42.49 23.23
CA LYS A 550 15.33 -43.79 22.55
C LYS A 550 14.74 -44.88 23.43
N GLU A 551 13.53 -45.34 23.10
CA GLU A 551 12.98 -46.56 23.70
C GLU A 551 13.89 -47.73 23.37
N GLN A 552 14.31 -48.41 24.44
CA GLN A 552 15.09 -49.63 24.40
C GLN A 552 14.19 -50.77 23.91
N GLY A 553 14.62 -51.37 22.80
CA GLY A 553 14.51 -52.79 22.44
C GLY A 553 13.24 -53.55 22.82
N LEU A 554 12.44 -53.87 21.80
CA LEU A 554 11.83 -55.20 21.72
C LEU A 554 12.08 -55.78 20.33
N GLU A 555 12.99 -56.75 20.27
CA GLU A 555 13.19 -57.61 19.11
C GLU A 555 11.99 -58.53 18.93
N VAL A 556 11.32 -58.45 17.78
CA VAL A 556 10.55 -59.57 17.23
C VAL A 556 10.91 -59.66 15.75
N GLY A 557 11.78 -60.60 15.43
CA GLY A 557 12.17 -60.90 14.05
C GLY A 557 11.12 -61.74 13.35
N VAL A 558 10.72 -61.32 12.16
CA VAL A 558 10.17 -62.21 11.12
C VAL A 558 10.50 -61.65 9.74
N GLY A 559 11.18 -62.48 8.93
CA GLY A 559 10.87 -62.65 7.51
C GLY A 559 11.43 -61.62 6.52
N VAL A 560 12.60 -61.95 5.96
CA VAL A 560 13.14 -61.39 4.72
C VAL A 560 12.25 -61.77 3.54
N GLU A 561 11.73 -60.78 2.80
CA GLU A 561 11.36 -60.93 1.39
C GLU A 561 11.85 -59.71 0.60
N GLU A 562 12.71 -59.97 -0.39
CA GLU A 562 13.32 -58.98 -1.27
C GLU A 562 12.41 -58.61 -2.46
N SER A 563 12.47 -57.32 -2.82
CA SER A 563 12.31 -56.73 -4.18
C SER A 563 10.88 -56.42 -4.68
N PRO A 564 10.68 -55.55 -5.72
CA PRO A 564 11.64 -54.73 -6.47
C PRO A 564 11.18 -53.26 -6.70
N SER A 565 11.99 -52.28 -6.27
CA SER A 565 12.03 -50.96 -6.93
C SER A 565 12.96 -51.04 -8.15
N LYS A 566 12.64 -50.31 -9.21
CA LYS A 566 13.23 -50.34 -10.59
C LYS A 566 12.50 -51.24 -11.59
N LYS A 567 11.25 -50.91 -11.91
CA LYS A 567 10.65 -51.28 -13.22
C LYS A 567 9.60 -50.32 -13.79
N THR A 568 9.58 -49.06 -13.35
CA THR A 568 8.59 -48.06 -13.82
C THR A 568 9.20 -46.88 -14.59
N ALA A 569 10.49 -46.92 -14.92
CA ALA A 569 11.17 -45.87 -15.69
C ALA A 569 11.28 -46.17 -17.20
N ASN A 570 10.99 -47.40 -17.65
CA ASN A 570 11.18 -47.80 -19.07
C ASN A 570 9.87 -48.09 -19.85
N PHE A 571 8.71 -47.72 -19.31
CA PHE A 571 7.42 -47.89 -19.99
C PHE A 571 6.90 -46.58 -20.61
N ILE A 572 7.30 -45.42 -20.07
CA ILE A 572 6.85 -44.11 -20.56
C ILE A 572 7.62 -43.70 -21.83
N ASP A 573 8.90 -44.06 -21.96
CA ASP A 573 9.70 -43.74 -23.16
C ASP A 573 9.33 -44.59 -24.39
N ARG A 574 8.60 -45.69 -24.23
CA ARG A 574 8.14 -46.53 -25.36
C ARG A 574 6.79 -46.14 -25.95
N ILE A 575 5.99 -45.33 -25.24
CA ILE A 575 4.70 -44.82 -25.77
C ILE A 575 4.91 -43.53 -26.60
N ALA A 576 6.01 -42.80 -26.38
CA ALA A 576 6.30 -41.55 -27.09
C ALA A 576 6.81 -41.73 -28.54
N GLN A 577 7.21 -42.94 -28.96
CA GLN A 577 7.71 -43.21 -30.32
C GLN A 577 6.68 -43.82 -31.29
N GLN A 578 5.41 -43.95 -30.89
CA GLN A 578 4.34 -44.46 -31.78
C GLN A 578 3.28 -43.43 -32.20
N PHE A 579 3.48 -42.14 -31.90
CA PHE A 579 2.56 -41.06 -32.31
C PHE A 579 3.18 -40.00 -33.24
N TYR A 580 4.34 -40.28 -33.83
CA TYR A 580 4.90 -39.49 -34.94
C TYR A 580 5.45 -40.40 -36.04
N ALA A 581 4.53 -41.04 -36.77
CA ALA A 581 4.73 -41.59 -38.11
C ALA A 581 3.48 -41.34 -38.94
#